data_AF-A0A9E0TW25-F1
#
_entry.id   AF-A0A9E0TW25-F1
#
_cell.length_a   1.000
_cell.length_b   1.000
_cell.length_c   1.000
_cell.angle_alpha   90.00
_cell.angle_beta   90.00
_cell.angle_gamma   90.00
#
_symmetry.space_group_name_H-M   'P 1'
#
loop_
_entity.id
_entity.type
_entity.pdbx_description
1 polymer ?
#
loop_
_entity_poly.entity_id
_entity_poly.type
_entity_poly.pdbx_seq_one_letter_code
_entity_poly.pdbx_strand_id
1 'polypeptide(L)'
;EYGAKIRELTSTATDKYRKRLSELLSQFTQDILIQDPRANDERIEKEIAIIADKIDISEELVRLNFHLENFRGTLSKGGSVGKVLEFMLQEIQRECNTIGSKGQDAQVAAYVIAAKAEIEKIREQVQNVE
;
A
#
# COMPACT_ATOMS: atom_id res chain seq x y z
N GLU A 1 -18.51 -9.46 7.57
CA GLU A 1 -17.23 -10.18 7.81
C GLU A 1 -16.00 -9.55 7.17
N TYR A 2 -16.01 -9.15 5.89
CA TYR A 2 -14.82 -8.62 5.18
C TYR A 2 -14.21 -7.34 5.80
N GLY A 3 -15.01 -6.49 6.45
CA GLY A 3 -14.55 -5.25 7.08
C GLY A 3 -13.70 -5.42 8.37
N ALA A 4 -13.72 -6.59 9.01
CA ALA A 4 -12.84 -6.85 10.15
C ALA A 4 -11.45 -7.28 9.66
N LYS A 5 -11.39 -8.23 8.71
CA LYS A 5 -10.16 -8.73 8.09
C LYS A 5 -9.31 -7.66 7.44
N ILE A 6 -9.92 -6.69 6.75
CA ILE A 6 -9.19 -5.61 6.08
C ILE A 6 -8.52 -4.66 7.10
N ARG A 7 -9.16 -4.40 8.26
CA ARG A 7 -8.63 -3.48 9.30
C ARG A 7 -7.44 -4.06 10.06
N GLU A 8 -7.50 -5.36 10.34
CA GLU A 8 -6.42 -6.08 11.04
C GLU A 8 -5.14 -6.15 10.19
N LEU A 9 -5.31 -6.31 8.86
CA LEU A 9 -4.21 -6.25 7.89
C LEU A 9 -3.58 -4.85 7.79
N THR A 10 -4.33 -3.76 8.00
CA THR A 10 -3.84 -2.39 7.79
C THR A 10 -3.13 -1.80 9.00
N SER A 11 -3.65 -1.99 10.22
CA SER A 11 -3.03 -1.42 11.43
C SER A 11 -1.69 -2.07 11.78
N THR A 12 -1.58 -3.38 11.63
CA THR A 12 -0.36 -4.14 11.97
C THR A 12 0.72 -3.98 10.88
N ALA A 13 0.31 -3.69 9.64
CA ALA A 13 1.22 -3.48 8.53
C ALA A 13 2.03 -2.19 8.67
N THR A 14 1.45 -1.09 9.16
CA THR A 14 2.12 0.22 9.21
C THR A 14 3.37 0.22 10.10
N ASP A 15 3.30 -0.34 11.31
CA ASP A 15 4.44 -0.35 12.23
C ASP A 15 5.51 -1.36 11.83
N LYS A 16 5.10 -2.55 11.36
CA LYS A 16 6.02 -3.57 10.85
C LYS A 16 6.77 -3.07 9.61
N TYR A 17 6.08 -2.30 8.76
CA TYR A 17 6.64 -1.73 7.56
C TYR A 17 7.66 -0.62 7.85
N ARG A 18 7.38 0.29 8.80
CA ARG A 18 8.36 1.31 9.25
C ARG A 18 9.67 0.68 9.73
N LYS A 19 9.57 -0.38 10.52
CA LYS A 19 10.76 -1.11 10.99
C LYS A 19 11.54 -1.72 9.83
N ARG A 20 10.83 -2.35 8.88
CA ARG A 20 11.43 -2.95 7.69
C ARG A 20 12.11 -1.93 6.78
N LEU A 21 11.53 -0.74 6.63
CA LEU A 21 12.11 0.36 5.86
C LEU A 21 13.45 0.79 6.46
N SER A 22 13.53 0.94 7.79
CA SER A 22 14.77 1.28 8.50
C SER A 22 15.88 0.23 8.30
N GLU A 23 15.52 -1.07 8.30
CA GLU A 23 16.46 -2.16 8.06
C GLU A 23 16.99 -2.13 6.62
N LEU A 24 16.11 -1.94 5.64
CA LEU A 24 16.48 -1.84 4.22
C LEU A 24 17.42 -0.66 3.97
N LEU A 25 17.11 0.53 4.51
CA LEU A 25 17.96 1.71 4.35
C LEU A 25 19.38 1.50 4.91
N SER A 26 19.47 0.82 6.06
CA SER A 26 20.77 0.47 6.65
C SER A 26 21.56 -0.47 5.73
N GLN A 27 20.89 -1.45 5.14
CA GLN A 27 21.51 -2.40 4.22
C GLN A 27 21.98 -1.73 2.92
N PHE A 28 21.17 -0.86 2.31
CA PHE A 28 21.56 -0.12 1.11
C PHE A 28 22.73 0.84 1.34
N THR A 29 22.78 1.48 2.51
CA THR A 29 23.92 2.33 2.90
C THR A 29 25.22 1.52 2.87
N GLN A 30 25.18 0.29 3.39
CA GLN A 30 26.33 -0.60 3.43
C GLN A 30 26.72 -1.08 2.03
N ASP A 31 25.75 -1.39 1.17
CA ASP A 31 26.00 -1.80 -0.22
C ASP A 31 26.67 -0.70 -1.05
N ILE A 32 26.26 0.56 -0.88
CA ILE A 32 26.87 1.72 -1.57
C ILE A 32 28.34 1.86 -1.16
N LEU A 33 28.64 1.75 0.14
CA LEU A 33 30.01 1.84 0.67
C LEU A 33 30.91 0.68 0.20
N ILE A 34 30.34 -0.51 -0.04
CA ILE A 34 31.06 -1.64 -0.62
C ILE A 34 31.42 -1.37 -2.09
N GLN A 35 30.49 -0.79 -2.86
CA GLN A 35 30.69 -0.52 -4.29
C GLN A 35 31.61 0.67 -4.56
N ASP A 36 31.52 1.73 -3.74
CA ASP A 36 32.39 2.89 -3.81
C ASP A 36 32.80 3.32 -2.40
N PRO A 37 33.92 2.77 -1.86
CA PRO A 37 34.43 3.12 -0.53
C PRO A 37 34.82 4.59 -0.36
N ARG A 38 34.84 5.37 -1.46
CA ARG A 38 35.16 6.80 -1.48
C ARG A 38 33.93 7.66 -1.74
N ALA A 39 32.74 7.07 -1.79
CA ALA A 39 31.51 7.84 -1.88
C ALA A 39 31.46 8.83 -0.70
N ASN A 40 31.22 10.10 -1.01
CA ASN A 40 31.03 11.12 0.02
C ASN A 40 29.60 11.03 0.58
N ASP A 41 29.40 11.58 1.77
CA ASP A 41 28.11 11.55 2.47
C ASP A 41 26.96 12.08 1.60
N GLU A 42 27.20 13.15 0.85
CA GLU A 42 26.18 13.77 -0.02
C GLU A 42 25.69 12.84 -1.14
N ARG A 43 26.56 12.04 -1.75
CA ARG A 43 26.16 11.06 -2.78
C ARG A 43 25.43 9.88 -2.13
N ILE A 44 25.89 9.42 -0.97
CA ILE A 44 25.27 8.34 -0.22
C ILE A 44 23.84 8.74 0.20
N GLU A 45 23.67 9.92 0.80
CA GLU A 45 22.36 10.47 1.18
C GLU A 45 21.41 10.56 -0.01
N LYS A 46 21.91 11.02 -1.17
CA LYS A 46 21.08 11.14 -2.38
C LYS A 46 20.61 9.79 -2.92
N GLU A 47 21.50 8.80 -2.99
CA GLU A 47 21.14 7.45 -3.44
C GLU A 47 20.19 6.78 -2.46
N ILE A 48 20.42 6.92 -1.14
CA ILE A 48 19.52 6.43 -0.10
C ILE A 48 18.15 7.09 -0.23
N ALA A 49 18.07 8.40 -0.44
CA ALA A 49 16.80 9.11 -0.59
C ALA A 49 16.03 8.62 -1.82
N ILE A 50 16.70 8.39 -2.96
CA ILE A 50 16.08 7.85 -4.17
C ILE A 50 15.56 6.43 -3.93
N ILE A 51 16.33 5.59 -3.23
CA ILE A 51 15.91 4.22 -2.93
C ILE A 51 14.75 4.21 -1.94
N ALA A 52 14.82 5.04 -0.88
CA ALA A 52 13.78 5.21 0.11
C ALA A 52 12.45 5.57 -0.54
N ASP A 53 12.44 6.56 -1.41
CA ASP A 53 11.25 7.01 -2.13
C ASP A 53 10.66 5.91 -3.05
N LYS A 54 11.52 5.09 -3.66
CA LYS A 54 11.10 3.97 -4.53
C LYS A 54 10.47 2.81 -3.75
N ILE A 55 10.91 2.57 -2.52
CA ILE A 55 10.42 1.44 -1.73
C ILE A 55 9.33 1.85 -0.75
N ASP A 56 9.22 3.14 -0.38
CA ASP A 56 8.26 3.67 0.59
C ASP A 56 6.82 3.60 0.07
N ILE A 57 6.00 2.82 0.78
CA ILE A 57 4.55 2.67 0.55
C ILE A 57 3.70 3.33 1.63
N SER A 58 4.30 4.14 2.50
CA SER A 58 3.63 4.71 3.67
C SER A 58 2.43 5.59 3.27
N GLU A 59 2.58 6.41 2.23
CA GLU A 59 1.51 7.26 1.73
C GLU A 59 0.34 6.44 1.17
N GLU A 60 0.64 5.40 0.38
CA GLU A 60 -0.35 4.51 -0.21
C GLU A 60 -1.14 3.76 0.86
N LEU A 61 -0.49 3.35 1.97
CA LEU A 61 -1.18 2.73 3.11
C LEU A 61 -2.13 3.72 3.80
N VAL A 62 -1.73 4.98 3.96
CA VAL A 62 -2.60 6.02 4.54
C VAL A 62 -3.79 6.31 3.63
N ARG A 63 -3.57 6.47 2.33
CA ARG A 63 -4.63 6.69 1.34
C ARG A 63 -5.57 5.50 1.23
N LEU A 64 -5.03 4.28 1.20
CA LEU A 64 -5.83 3.06 1.20
C LEU A 64 -6.76 3.01 2.42
N ASN A 65 -6.26 3.31 3.61
CA ASN A 65 -7.08 3.39 4.82
C ASN A 65 -8.21 4.42 4.69
N PHE A 66 -7.89 5.63 4.21
CA PHE A 66 -8.88 6.67 3.97
C PHE A 66 -9.97 6.23 2.98
N HIS A 67 -9.61 5.61 1.86
CA HIS A 67 -10.58 5.12 0.88
C HIS A 67 -11.45 3.99 1.44
N LEU A 68 -10.88 3.09 2.25
CA LEU A 68 -11.62 2.00 2.89
C LEU A 68 -12.62 2.50 3.93
N GLU A 69 -12.27 3.53 4.71
CA GLU A 69 -13.19 4.17 5.65
C GLU A 69 -14.36 4.84 4.93
N ASN A 70 -14.06 5.59 3.86
CA ASN A 70 -15.08 6.23 3.04
C ASN A 70 -15.99 5.21 2.32
N PHE A 71 -15.43 4.11 1.82
CA PHE A 71 -16.21 3.03 1.19
C PHE A 71 -17.25 2.47 2.17
N ARG A 72 -16.85 2.22 3.43
CA ARG A 72 -17.75 1.73 4.48
C ARG A 72 -18.79 2.75 4.89
N GLY A 73 -18.38 4.00 5.08
CA GLY A 73 -19.31 5.08 5.38
C GLY A 73 -20.38 5.21 4.30
N THR A 74 -19.98 5.13 3.04
CA THR A 74 -20.90 5.17 1.89
C THR A 74 -21.84 3.97 1.84
N LEU A 75 -21.31 2.76 2.03
CA LEU A 75 -22.11 1.54 2.06
C LEU A 75 -23.19 1.59 3.18
N SER A 76 -22.85 2.17 4.33
CA SER A 76 -23.77 2.28 5.47
C SER A 76 -24.92 3.28 5.26
N LYS A 77 -24.78 4.23 4.33
CA LYS A 77 -25.83 5.22 4.04
C LYS A 77 -27.01 4.62 3.27
N GLY A 78 -26.81 3.51 2.56
CA GLY A 78 -27.82 2.88 1.71
C GLY A 78 -28.29 3.79 0.56
N GLY A 79 -29.33 3.37 -0.16
CA GLY A 79 -29.81 4.06 -1.36
C GLY A 79 -28.94 3.81 -2.59
N SER A 80 -29.06 4.65 -3.63
CA SER A 80 -28.31 4.47 -4.88
C SER A 80 -26.86 4.97 -4.74
N VAL A 81 -26.05 4.15 -4.09
CA VAL A 81 -24.62 4.41 -3.82
C VAL A 81 -23.68 3.65 -4.75
N GLY A 82 -24.20 2.77 -5.61
CA GLY A 82 -23.40 1.87 -6.47
C GLY A 82 -22.33 2.61 -7.28
N LYS A 83 -22.69 3.71 -7.94
CA LYS A 83 -21.75 4.52 -8.73
C LYS A 83 -20.64 5.15 -7.87
N VAL A 84 -20.96 5.61 -6.66
CA VAL A 84 -19.95 6.19 -5.74
C VAL A 84 -19.02 5.11 -5.22
N LEU A 85 -19.56 3.94 -4.87
CA LEU A 85 -18.78 2.78 -4.46
C LEU A 85 -17.85 2.29 -5.57
N GLU A 86 -18.27 2.34 -6.84
CA GLU A 86 -17.44 1.99 -7.99
C GLU A 86 -16.23 2.93 -8.13
N PHE A 87 -16.42 4.24 -8.00
CA PHE A 87 -15.28 5.19 -7.98
C PHE A 87 -14.34 4.92 -6.80
N MET A 88 -14.87 4.64 -5.61
CA MET A 88 -14.03 4.33 -4.45
C MET A 88 -13.23 3.04 -4.64
N LEU A 89 -13.80 2.01 -5.26
CA LEU A 89 -13.07 0.77 -5.59
C LEU A 89 -11.92 1.01 -6.57
N GLN A 90 -12.10 1.92 -7.53
CA GLN A 90 -11.01 2.29 -8.45
C GLN A 90 -9.84 2.92 -7.71
N GLU A 91 -10.11 3.83 -6.77
CA GLU A 91 -9.05 4.45 -5.96
C GLU A 91 -8.37 3.41 -5.04
N ILE A 92 -9.13 2.51 -4.40
CA ILE A 92 -8.58 1.38 -3.63
C ILE A 92 -7.67 0.51 -4.51
N GLN A 93 -8.10 0.20 -5.74
CA GLN A 93 -7.31 -0.60 -6.68
C GLN A 93 -6.04 0.12 -7.12
N ARG A 94 -6.08 1.46 -7.28
CA ARG A 94 -4.90 2.27 -7.57
C ARG A 94 -3.87 2.15 -6.45
N GLU A 95 -4.28 2.35 -5.20
CA GLU A 95 -3.37 2.24 -4.06
C GLU A 95 -2.76 0.84 -3.94
N CYS A 96 -3.56 -0.23 -4.13
CA CYS A 96 -3.05 -1.61 -4.15
C CYS A 96 -2.04 -1.87 -5.29
N ASN A 97 -2.22 -1.25 -6.46
CA ASN A 97 -1.25 -1.37 -7.56
C ASN A 97 0.08 -0.70 -7.21
N THR A 98 0.03 0.51 -6.67
CA THR A 98 1.24 1.25 -6.28
C THR A 98 2.00 0.53 -5.17
N ILE A 99 1.29 0.02 -4.16
CA ILE A 99 1.87 -0.84 -3.10
C ILE A 99 2.55 -2.07 -3.72
N GLY A 100 1.92 -2.73 -4.69
CA GLY A 100 2.50 -3.88 -5.37
C GLY A 100 3.74 -3.55 -6.21
N SER A 101 3.80 -2.37 -6.82
CA SER A 101 4.97 -1.97 -7.63
C SER A 101 6.16 -1.49 -6.80
N LYS A 102 5.92 -0.91 -5.62
CA LYS A 102 6.96 -0.43 -4.70
C LYS A 102 7.38 -1.48 -3.66
N GLY A 103 6.45 -2.34 -3.27
CA GLY A 103 6.66 -3.41 -2.29
C GLY A 103 7.50 -4.57 -2.86
N GLN A 104 8.80 -4.54 -2.63
CA GLN A 104 9.74 -5.56 -3.12
C GLN A 104 9.72 -6.88 -2.31
N ASP A 105 8.87 -6.98 -1.30
CA ASP A 105 8.78 -8.14 -0.41
C ASP A 105 7.73 -9.15 -0.91
N ALA A 106 8.11 -10.43 -0.96
CA ALA A 106 7.24 -11.51 -1.44
C ALA A 106 5.94 -11.65 -0.62
N GLN A 107 5.97 -11.35 0.68
CA GLN A 107 4.76 -11.32 1.51
C GLN A 107 3.85 -10.17 1.12
N VAL A 108 4.41 -8.98 0.86
CA VAL A 108 3.64 -7.82 0.38
C VAL A 108 2.98 -8.14 -0.96
N ALA A 109 3.70 -8.76 -1.89
CA ALA A 109 3.15 -9.19 -3.18
C ALA A 109 1.98 -10.18 -3.01
N ALA A 110 2.11 -11.16 -2.11
CA ALA A 110 1.04 -12.10 -1.81
C ALA A 110 -0.21 -11.42 -1.23
N TYR A 111 -0.02 -10.46 -0.30
CA TYR A 111 -1.13 -9.68 0.25
C TYR A 111 -1.80 -8.80 -0.81
N VAL A 112 -1.04 -8.18 -1.72
CA VAL A 112 -1.58 -7.37 -2.82
C VAL A 112 -2.42 -8.24 -3.77
N ILE A 113 -1.96 -9.44 -4.11
CA ILE A 113 -2.72 -10.38 -4.96
C ILE A 113 -4.05 -10.75 -4.29
N ALA A 114 -4.01 -11.10 -3.00
CA ALA A 114 -5.21 -11.42 -2.24
C ALA A 114 -6.18 -10.22 -2.17
N ALA A 115 -5.66 -9.01 -1.91
CA ALA A 115 -6.46 -7.79 -1.88
C ALA A 115 -7.14 -7.51 -3.22
N LYS A 116 -6.42 -7.66 -4.34
CA LYS A 116 -6.98 -7.49 -5.69
C LYS A 116 -8.12 -8.47 -5.98
N ALA A 117 -7.96 -9.73 -5.57
CA ALA A 117 -9.02 -10.73 -5.72
C ALA A 117 -10.28 -10.36 -4.93
N GLU A 118 -10.13 -9.84 -3.71
CA GLU A 118 -11.27 -9.37 -2.91
C GLU A 118 -11.91 -8.09 -3.49
N ILE A 119 -11.10 -7.15 -4.01
CA ILE A 119 -11.60 -5.95 -4.70
C ILE A 119 -12.49 -6.34 -5.89
N GLU A 120 -12.08 -7.31 -6.70
CA GLU A 120 -12.86 -7.74 -7.87
C GLU A 120 -14.19 -8.36 -7.46
N LYS A 121 -14.20 -9.22 -6.44
CA LYS A 121 -15.46 -9.78 -5.89
C LYS A 121 -16.40 -8.68 -5.38
N ILE A 122 -15.86 -7.65 -4.73
CA ILE A 122 -16.66 -6.52 -4.24
C ILE A 122 -17.17 -5.69 -5.42
N ARG A 123 -16.37 -5.50 -6.46
CA ARG A 123 -16.76 -4.79 -7.68
C ARG A 123 -17.94 -5.46 -8.37
N GLU A 124 -17.89 -6.78 -8.53
CA GLU A 124 -19.02 -7.57 -9.07
C GLU A 124 -20.29 -7.35 -8.23
N GLN A 125 -20.18 -7.31 -6.90
CA GLN A 125 -21.32 -7.03 -6.03
C GLN A 125 -21.86 -5.61 -6.22
N VAL A 126 -20.98 -4.61 -6.26
CA VAL A 126 -21.37 -3.20 -6.43
C VAL A 126 -22.09 -2.96 -7.75
N GLN A 127 -21.69 -3.65 -8.82
CA GLN A 127 -22.37 -3.57 -10.12
C GLN A 127 -23.80 -4.14 -10.10
N ASN A 128 -24.10 -5.02 -9.13
CA ASN A 128 -25.43 -5.59 -8.93
C ASN A 128 -26.31 -4.79 -7.94
N VAL A 129 -25.77 -3.73 -7.34
CA VAL A 129 -26.51 -2.85 -6.41
C VAL A 129 -26.98 -1.61 -7.17
N GLU A 130 -28.25 -1.61 -7.59
CA GLU A 130 -28.96 -0.44 -8.16
C GLU A 130 -29.41 0.54 -7.06
#